data_AF-A0A7V8FPP4-F1
#
_entry.id   AF-A0A7V8FPP4-F1
#
_cell.length_a   1.000
_cell.length_b   1.000
_cell.length_c   1.000
_cell.angle_alpha   90.00
_cell.angle_beta   90.00
_cell.angle_gamma   90.00
#
_symmetry.space_group_name_H-M   'P 1'
#
loop_
_entity.id
_entity.type
_entity.pdbx_description
1 polymer ?
#
loop_
_entity_poly.entity_id
_entity_poly.type
_entity_poly.pdbx_seq_one_letter_code
_entity_poly.pdbx_strand_id
1 'polypeptide(L)' 'MQKTTSKTTPKRGRPRGTTVDHEGVIALRLPLAELERTRQHAAREMRSKAQFSRIVFLMGLAQYEANLAPKSRAS' A
#
# COMPACT_ATOMS: atom_id res chain seq x y z
N MET A 1 -2.52 -18.89 -48.29
CA MET A 1 -1.49 -18.32 -47.39
C MET A 1 -1.26 -16.86 -47.80
N GLN A 2 -1.65 -15.88 -46.97
CA GLN A 2 -1.36 -14.47 -47.21
C GLN A 2 -0.96 -13.81 -45.87
N LYS A 3 0.23 -13.20 -45.83
CA LYS A 3 0.69 -12.28 -44.79
C LYS A 3 0.50 -10.86 -45.32
N THR A 4 -0.21 -10.01 -44.58
CA THR A 4 -0.15 -8.55 -44.75
C THR A 4 -0.09 -7.88 -43.40
N THR A 5 0.86 -6.96 -43.29
CA THR A 5 1.36 -6.30 -42.09
C THR A 5 0.63 -5.00 -41.74
N SER A 6 0.73 -4.63 -40.46
CA SER A 6 0.77 -3.24 -39.92
C SER A 6 -0.52 -2.45 -39.74
N LYS A 7 -0.83 -2.07 -38.49
CA LYS A 7 -0.56 -0.71 -37.96
C LYS A 7 -1.03 -0.55 -36.50
N THR A 8 -0.06 -0.38 -35.61
CA THR A 8 -0.26 0.16 -34.26
C THR A 8 -0.64 1.63 -34.36
N THR A 9 -1.79 2.01 -33.82
CA THR A 9 -2.20 3.42 -33.69
C THR A 9 -1.86 3.89 -32.28
N PRO A 10 -0.94 4.87 -32.10
CA PRO A 10 -0.67 5.44 -30.78
C PRO A 10 -1.78 6.42 -30.43
N LYS A 11 -2.66 6.06 -29.47
CA LYS A 11 -3.62 7.01 -28.90
C LYS A 11 -2.89 7.98 -27.96
N ARG A 12 -2.35 9.05 -28.53
CA ARG A 12 -1.93 10.25 -27.81
C ARG A 12 -3.15 11.14 -27.63
N GLY A 13 -3.45 11.52 -26.39
CA GLY A 13 -4.34 12.64 -26.09
C GLY A 13 -5.50 12.32 -25.14
N ARG A 14 -5.23 12.34 -23.84
CA ARG A 14 -6.14 13.00 -22.90
C ARG A 14 -5.27 13.73 -21.87
N PRO A 15 -5.36 15.06 -21.74
CA PRO A 15 -4.84 15.71 -20.56
C PRO A 15 -5.77 15.27 -19.43
N ARG A 16 -5.42 14.16 -18.78
CA ARG A 16 -5.97 13.91 -17.46
C ARG A 16 -5.32 14.98 -16.62
N GLY A 17 -6.15 15.91 -16.14
CA GLY A 17 -5.73 16.96 -15.23
C GLY A 17 -4.87 16.36 -14.12
N THR A 18 -4.12 17.20 -13.45
CA THR A 18 -3.35 16.83 -12.26
C THR A 18 -4.33 16.28 -11.22
N THR A 19 -4.70 14.99 -11.32
CA THR A 19 -5.13 14.21 -10.18
C THR A 19 -3.92 14.27 -9.30
N VAL A 20 -4.02 15.03 -8.22
CA VAL A 20 -3.10 14.88 -7.12
C VAL A 20 -3.37 13.45 -6.64
N ASP A 21 -2.57 12.50 -7.12
CA ASP A 21 -2.47 11.16 -6.56
C ASP A 21 -2.02 11.35 -5.12
N HIS A 22 -2.98 11.56 -4.22
CA HIS A 22 -2.78 11.72 -2.78
C HIS A 22 -2.38 10.40 -2.10
N GLU A 23 -2.07 9.35 -2.85
CA GLU A 23 -1.58 8.08 -2.33
C GLU A 23 -0.09 7.92 -2.63
N GLY A 24 0.75 8.37 -1.69
CA GLY A 24 2.16 8.01 -1.69
C GLY A 24 2.31 6.51 -1.47
N VAL A 25 2.86 5.79 -2.45
CA VAL A 25 3.17 4.36 -2.30
C VAL A 25 4.32 4.20 -1.31
N ILE A 26 4.05 3.55 -0.18
CA ILE A 26 5.09 3.18 0.79
C ILE A 26 5.60 1.77 0.42
N ALA A 27 6.77 1.71 -0.21
CA ALA A 27 7.46 0.46 -0.49
C ALA A 27 8.38 0.08 0.68
N LEU A 28 8.10 -1.04 1.36
CA LEU A 28 8.90 -1.55 2.47
C LEU A 28 9.57 -2.88 2.10
N ARG A 29 10.82 -3.05 2.51
CA ARG A 29 11.52 -4.34 2.47
C ARG A 29 11.43 -4.99 3.85
N LEU A 30 10.74 -6.13 3.91
CA LEU A 30 10.63 -6.92 5.14
C LEU A 30 11.66 -8.05 5.11
N PRO A 31 12.33 -8.35 6.24
CA PRO A 31 12.98 -9.63 6.48
C PRO A 31 12.02 -10.80 6.20
N LEU A 32 12.57 -11.92 5.74
CA LEU A 32 11.76 -13.08 5.35
C LEU A 32 10.83 -13.56 6.47
N ALA A 33 11.32 -13.60 7.71
CA ALA A 33 10.53 -14.03 8.86
C ALA A 33 9.32 -13.12 9.15
N GLU A 34 9.44 -11.81 8.91
CA GLU A 34 8.36 -10.84 9.09
C GLU A 34 7.35 -10.91 7.94
N LEU A 35 7.85 -11.09 6.71
CA LEU A 35 7.00 -11.32 5.54
C LEU A 35 6.14 -12.57 5.71
N GLU A 36 6.71 -13.69 6.17
CA GLU A 36 5.96 -14.93 6.36
C GLU A 36 4.92 -14.81 7.47
N ARG A 37 5.25 -14.16 8.59
CA ARG A 37 4.25 -13.83 9.63
C ARG A 37 3.10 -13.01 9.05
N THR A 38 3.42 -11.97 8.27
CA THR A 38 2.42 -11.11 7.61
C THR A 38 1.50 -11.93 6.71
N ARG A 39 2.05 -12.87 5.93
CA ARG A 39 1.27 -13.75 5.05
C ARG A 39 0.36 -14.69 5.83
N GLN A 40 0.86 -15.30 6.91
CA GLN A 40 0.09 -16.21 7.74
C GLN A 40 -1.10 -15.51 8.40
N HIS A 41 -0.90 -14.31 8.97
CA HIS A 41 -1.99 -13.55 9.58
C HIS A 41 -3.00 -13.06 8.54
N ALA A 42 -2.53 -12.52 7.41
CA ALA A 42 -3.42 -12.10 6.32
C ALA A 42 -4.30 -13.27 5.82
N ALA A 43 -3.71 -14.47 5.67
CA ALA A 43 -4.44 -15.67 5.26
C ALA A 43 -5.49 -16.09 6.30
N ARG A 44 -5.15 -16.09 7.59
CA ARG A 44 -6.08 -16.43 8.69
C ARG A 44 -7.28 -15.49 8.75
N GLU A 45 -7.09 -14.22 8.39
CA GLU A 45 -8.16 -13.22 8.35
C GLU A 45 -8.90 -13.16 7.00
N MET A 46 -8.57 -14.02 6.04
CA MET A 46 -9.11 -13.98 4.67
C MET A 46 -8.91 -12.61 3.99
N ARG A 47 -7.78 -11.95 4.27
CA ARG A 47 -7.43 -10.63 3.73
C ARG A 47 -6.25 -10.72 2.75
N SER A 48 -6.17 -9.74 1.85
CA SER A 48 -4.95 -9.55 1.06
C SER A 48 -3.80 -9.04 1.95
N LYS A 49 -2.56 -9.38 1.57
CA LYS A 49 -1.35 -8.91 2.28
C LYS A 49 -1.35 -7.38 2.45
N ALA A 50 -1.70 -6.64 1.40
CA ALA A 50 -1.72 -5.17 1.44
C ALA A 50 -2.76 -4.63 2.42
N GLN A 51 -3.98 -5.18 2.43
CA GLN A 51 -5.04 -4.76 3.35
C GLN A 51 -4.68 -5.09 4.79
N PHE A 52 -4.15 -6.29 5.04
CA PHE A 52 -3.66 -6.68 6.36
C PHE A 52 -2.56 -5.73 6.85
N SER A 53 -1.53 -5.49 6.03
CA SER A 53 -0.43 -4.57 6.39
C SER A 53 -0.91 -3.14 6.66
N ARG A 54 -1.89 -2.64 5.90
CA ARG A 54 -2.48 -1.32 6.13
C ARG A 54 -3.17 -1.23 7.49
N ILE A 55 -3.93 -2.25 7.87
CA ILE A 55 -4.63 -2.30 9.16
C ILE A 55 -3.63 -2.30 10.32
N VAL A 56 -2.64 -3.19 10.24
CA VAL A 56 -1.59 -3.29 11.28
C VAL A 56 -0.82 -1.97 11.40
N PHE A 57 -0.48 -1.33 10.26
CA PHE A 57 0.15 -0.01 10.25
C PHE A 57 -0.70 1.04 10.97
N LEU A 58 -2.00 1.12 10.67
CA LEU A 58 -2.91 2.09 11.31
C LEU A 58 -3.04 1.85 12.82
N MET A 59 -3.07 0.59 13.25
CA MET A 59 -3.08 0.25 14.67
C MET A 59 -1.78 0.70 15.36
N GLY A 60 -0.63 0.44 14.75
CA GLY A 60 0.67 0.88 15.27
C GLY A 60 0.82 2.39 15.29
N LEU A 61 0.31 3.09 14.28
CA LEU A 61 0.32 4.55 14.21
C LEU A 61 -0.49 5.18 15.35
N ALA A 62 -1.72 4.69 15.57
CA ALA A 62 -2.56 5.16 16.69
C ALA A 62 -1.88 4.94 18.05
N GLN A 63 -1.22 3.78 18.24
CA GLN A 63 -0.48 3.50 19.47
C GLN A 63 0.74 4.41 19.63
N TYR A 64 1.45 4.71 18.54
CA TYR A 64 2.59 5.62 18.54
C TYR A 64 2.15 7.04 18.91
N GLU A 65 1.06 7.54 18.32
CA GLU A 65 0.47 8.84 18.66
C GLU A 65 0.03 8.93 20.12
N ALA A 66 -0.59 7.86 20.65
CA ALA A 66 -0.96 7.77 22.06
C ALA A 66 0.25 7.85 23.00
N ASN A 67 1.40 7.31 22.60
CA ASN A 67 2.64 7.37 23.36
C ASN A 67 3.34 8.74 23.28
N LEU A 68 3.11 9.48 22.19
CA LEU A 68 3.63 10.84 22.00
C LEU A 68 2.84 11.90 22.77
N ALA A 69 1.54 11.65 23.04
CA ALA A 69 0.76 12.53 23.87
C ALA A 69 1.53 12.73 25.19
N PRO A 70 1.94 13.97 25.53
CA PRO A 70 2.69 14.20 26.75
C PRO A 70 1.89 13.59 27.87
N LYS A 71 2.51 12.72 28.67
CA LYS A 71 1.95 12.26 29.95
C LYS A 71 1.65 13.52 30.76
N SER A 72 0.45 14.07 30.58
CA SER A 72 0.02 15.29 31.24
C SER A 72 -0.12 14.95 32.71
N ARG A 73 0.99 15.21 33.43
CA ARG A 73 1.14 15.41 34.87
C ARG A 73 0.03 14.79 35.73
N ALA A 74 0.33 13.62 36.29
CA ALA A 74 -0.05 13.40 37.68
C ALA A 74 0.87 14.31 38.52
N SER A 75 0.35 15.46 38.91
CA SER A 75 0.80 16.26 40.06
C SER A 75 -0.19 16.03 41.19
#